data_AF-A0A061QHF5-F1
#
_entry.id   AF-A0A061QHF5-F1
#
_cell.length_a   1.000
_cell.length_b   1.000
_cell.length_c   1.000
_cell.angle_alpha   90.00
_cell.angle_beta   90.00
_cell.angle_gamma   90.00
#
_symmetry.space_group_name_H-M   'P 1'
#
loop_
_entity.id
_entity.type
_entity.pdbx_description
1 polymer ?
#
loop_
_entity_poly.entity_id
_entity_poly.type
_entity_poly.pdbx_seq_one_letter_code
_entity_poly.pdbx_strand_id
1 'polypeptide(L)'
;MKGKGRTMAPNASYEKLKASLDEWEAELDKLQAKARKFQAGQQEDFKRQVDEVRRQRDKAHDLIKGLESSSESAFNEMRKGAEKALDDMNEALKKARSHYQ
;
A
#
# COMPACT_ATOMS: atom_id res chain seq x y z
N MET A 1 3.43 36.73 16.85
CA MET A 1 2.50 36.13 15.86
C MET A 1 2.61 34.62 15.94
N LYS A 2 1.51 33.92 16.25
CA LYS A 2 1.45 32.45 16.29
C LYS A 2 1.09 31.96 14.89
N GLY A 3 1.96 31.13 14.31
CA GLY A 3 1.73 30.45 13.03
C GLY A 3 2.73 29.31 12.91
N LYS A 4 2.67 28.36 13.85
CA LYS A 4 3.35 27.08 13.74
C LYS A 4 2.84 26.43 12.45
N GLY A 5 3.58 26.57 11.36
CA GLY A 5 3.45 25.69 10.22
C GLY A 5 3.60 24.28 10.78
N ARG A 6 2.52 23.50 10.73
CA ARG A 6 2.61 22.06 11.01
C ARG A 6 3.45 21.48 9.88
N THR A 7 4.76 21.51 10.03
CA THR A 7 5.57 20.46 9.45
C THR A 7 5.04 19.19 10.11
N MET A 8 4.30 18.37 9.35
CA MET A 8 4.10 16.98 9.78
C MET A 8 5.50 16.46 10.02
N ALA A 9 5.83 16.14 11.27
CA ALA A 9 7.10 15.49 11.57
C ALA A 9 7.22 14.27 10.64
N PRO A 10 8.39 14.00 10.02
CA PRO A 10 8.60 12.87 9.12
C PRO A 10 7.99 11.56 9.65
N ASN A 11 8.04 11.36 10.98
CA ASN A 11 7.46 10.22 11.68
C ASN A 11 5.93 10.11 11.56
N ALA A 12 5.18 11.21 11.57
CA ALA A 12 3.71 11.16 11.48
C ALA A 12 3.21 10.78 10.08
N SER A 13 3.98 11.08 9.03
CA SER A 13 3.71 10.60 7.67
C SER A 13 4.14 9.15 7.51
N TYR A 14 5.30 8.78 8.06
CA TYR A 14 5.79 7.39 8.08
C TYR A 14 4.81 6.44 8.76
N GLU A 15 4.37 6.75 9.99
CA GLU A 15 3.48 5.89 10.76
C GLU A 15 2.13 5.69 10.06
N LYS A 16 1.62 6.71 9.37
CA LYS A 16 0.40 6.59 8.56
C LYS A 16 0.58 5.67 7.37
N LEU A 17 1.67 5.83 6.64
CA LEU A 17 1.97 4.98 5.48
C LEU A 17 2.15 3.51 5.92
N LYS A 18 2.82 3.29 7.04
CA LYS A 18 2.98 1.97 7.65
C LYS A 18 1.65 1.36 8.09
N ALA A 19 0.81 2.11 8.81
CA ALA A 19 -0.51 1.65 9.20
C ALA A 19 -1.38 1.28 7.99
N SER A 20 -1.31 2.06 6.90
CA SER A 20 -1.97 1.68 5.65
C SER A 20 -1.46 0.34 5.14
N LEU A 21 -0.14 0.10 5.10
CA LEU A 21 0.40 -1.20 4.66
C LEU A 21 -0.08 -2.38 5.54
N ASP A 22 -0.21 -2.18 6.84
CA ASP A 22 -0.73 -3.21 7.74
C ASP A 22 -2.21 -3.52 7.46
N GLU A 23 -3.03 -2.49 7.18
CA GLU A 23 -4.42 -2.65 6.74
C GLU A 23 -4.50 -3.42 5.41
N TRP A 24 -3.58 -3.14 4.49
CA TRP A 24 -3.46 -3.81 3.20
C TRP A 24 -3.15 -5.30 3.33
N GLU A 25 -2.28 -5.67 4.25
CA GLU A 25 -1.93 -7.06 4.52
C GLU A 25 -3.16 -7.85 5.02
N ALA A 26 -3.92 -7.26 5.95
CA ALA A 26 -5.15 -7.86 6.45
C ALA A 26 -6.22 -8.03 5.36
N GLU A 27 -6.34 -7.07 4.43
CA GLU A 27 -7.29 -7.17 3.32
C GLU A 27 -6.86 -8.21 2.27
N LEU A 28 -5.56 -8.32 1.99
CA LEU A 28 -5.03 -9.36 1.11
C LEU A 28 -5.28 -10.76 1.65
N ASP A 29 -5.10 -10.96 2.96
CA ASP A 29 -5.37 -12.24 3.61
C ASP A 29 -6.85 -12.63 3.51
N LYS A 30 -7.76 -11.67 3.73
CA LYS A 30 -9.21 -11.88 3.56
C LYS A 30 -9.55 -12.28 2.12
N LEU A 31 -8.98 -11.58 1.14
CA LEU A 31 -9.18 -11.91 -0.26
C LEU A 31 -8.64 -13.30 -0.58
N GLN A 32 -7.44 -13.66 -0.10
CA GLN A 32 -6.85 -14.98 -0.31
C GLN A 32 -7.70 -16.10 0.30
N ALA A 33 -8.26 -15.89 1.48
CA ALA A 33 -9.17 -16.83 2.10
C ALA A 33 -10.45 -17.02 1.26
N LYS A 34 -11.01 -15.94 0.69
CA LYS A 34 -12.17 -16.02 -0.21
C LYS A 34 -11.85 -16.80 -1.48
N ALA A 35 -10.67 -16.61 -2.05
CA ALA A 35 -10.34 -17.25 -3.32
C ALA A 35 -10.14 -18.75 -3.28
N ARG A 36 -9.82 -19.31 -2.11
CA ARG A 36 -9.84 -20.76 -1.89
C ARG A 36 -11.22 -21.38 -2.17
N LYS A 37 -12.29 -20.57 -2.21
CA LYS A 37 -13.66 -21.01 -2.53
C LYS A 37 -14.01 -20.92 -4.02
N PHE A 38 -13.14 -20.37 -4.87
CA PHE A 38 -13.42 -20.26 -6.31
C PHE A 38 -13.04 -21.52 -7.10
N GLN A 39 -13.66 -21.67 -8.27
CA GLN A 39 -13.29 -22.68 -9.27
C GLN A 39 -11.89 -22.41 -9.82
N ALA A 40 -11.21 -23.44 -10.32
CA ALA A 40 -9.78 -23.40 -10.69
C ALA A 40 -9.38 -22.23 -11.62
N GLY A 41 -10.17 -21.92 -12.65
CA GLY A 41 -9.87 -20.80 -13.56
C GLY A 41 -9.96 -19.42 -12.89
N GLN A 42 -10.90 -19.23 -11.96
CA GLN A 42 -11.03 -18.00 -11.19
C GLN A 42 -9.94 -17.86 -10.12
N GLN A 43 -9.39 -18.98 -9.63
CA GLN A 43 -8.27 -18.96 -8.68
C GLN A 43 -6.98 -18.41 -9.30
N GLU A 44 -6.72 -18.71 -10.57
CA GLU A 44 -5.48 -18.27 -11.25
C GLU A 44 -5.49 -16.77 -11.49
N ASP A 45 -6.59 -16.23 -12.03
CA ASP A 45 -6.79 -14.79 -12.22
C ASP A 45 -6.66 -14.03 -10.89
N PHE A 46 -7.27 -14.57 -9.84
CA PHE A 46 -7.17 -13.98 -8.52
C PHE A 46 -5.75 -14.02 -7.95
N LYS A 47 -5.05 -15.14 -8.09
CA LYS A 47 -3.68 -15.29 -7.62
C LYS A 47 -2.79 -14.22 -8.25
N ARG A 48 -2.93 -13.97 -9.57
CA ARG A 48 -2.19 -12.90 -10.25
C ARG A 48 -2.49 -11.51 -9.68
N GLN A 49 -3.76 -11.21 -9.41
CA GLN A 49 -4.15 -9.92 -8.82
C GLN A 49 -3.58 -9.73 -7.41
N VAL A 50 -3.62 -10.77 -6.58
CA VAL A 50 -3.02 -10.73 -5.23
C VAL A 50 -1.51 -10.59 -5.28
N ASP A 51 -0.84 -11.31 -6.18
CA ASP A 51 0.61 -11.24 -6.34
C ASP A 51 1.04 -9.82 -6.79
N GLU A 52 0.25 -9.15 -7.62
CA GLU A 52 0.49 -7.75 -7.99
C GLU A 52 0.35 -6.81 -6.79
N VAL A 53 -0.72 -6.92 -5.99
CA VAL A 53 -0.88 -6.09 -4.79
C VAL A 53 0.26 -6.33 -3.79
N ARG A 54 0.71 -7.58 -3.63
CA ARG A 54 1.87 -7.92 -2.77
C ARG A 54 3.15 -7.25 -3.26
N ARG A 55 3.43 -7.29 -4.57
CA ARG A 55 4.61 -6.61 -5.14
C ARG A 55 4.58 -5.11 -4.89
N GLN A 56 3.41 -4.49 -5.00
CA GLN A 56 3.27 -3.06 -4.75
C GLN A 56 3.42 -2.71 -3.27
N ARG A 57 2.89 -3.55 -2.36
CA ARG A 57 3.13 -3.44 -0.91
C ARG A 57 4.63 -3.48 -0.60
N ASP A 58 5.34 -4.46 -1.14
CA ASP A 58 6.78 -4.63 -0.88
C ASP A 58 7.57 -3.40 -1.34
N LYS A 59 7.23 -2.88 -2.53
CA LYS A 59 7.82 -1.65 -3.05
C LYS A 59 7.51 -0.43 -2.17
N ALA A 60 6.28 -0.29 -1.70
CA ALA A 60 5.89 0.80 -0.80
C ALA A 60 6.63 0.70 0.55
N HIS A 61 6.78 -0.50 1.09
CA HIS A 61 7.51 -0.75 2.33
C HIS A 61 9.00 -0.38 2.21
N ASP A 62 9.65 -0.72 1.10
CA ASP A 62 11.04 -0.33 0.85
C ASP A 62 11.20 1.19 0.71
N LEU A 63 10.26 1.86 0.06
CA LEU A 63 10.22 3.33 -0.02
C LEU A 63 10.05 3.98 1.36
N ILE A 64 9.18 3.41 2.20
CA ILE A 64 8.91 3.91 3.56
C ILE A 64 10.12 3.70 4.48
N LYS A 65 10.80 2.56 4.39
CA LYS A 65 12.08 2.34 5.11
C LYS A 65 13.15 3.32 4.67
N GLY A 66 13.22 3.62 3.38
CA GLY A 66 14.16 4.60 2.86
C GLY A 66 13.88 6.02 3.37
N LEU A 67 12.61 6.39 3.58
CA LEU A 67 12.20 7.69 4.11
C LEU A 67 12.79 7.97 5.51
N GLU A 68 12.86 6.98 6.40
CA GLU A 68 13.48 7.11 7.74
C GLU A 68 14.97 7.51 7.69
N SER A 69 15.66 7.14 6.62
CA SER A 69 17.10 7.38 6.43
C SER A 69 17.43 8.52 5.47
N SER A 70 16.41 9.14 4.86
CA SER A 70 16.58 10.10 3.76
C SER A 70 16.81 11.53 4.23
N SER A 71 17.57 12.31 3.45
CA SER A 71 17.67 13.76 3.66
C SER A 71 16.34 14.45 3.32
N GLU A 72 16.13 15.66 3.85
CA GLU A 72 14.88 16.42 3.65
C GLU A 72 14.55 16.68 2.17
N SER A 73 15.57 16.78 1.30
CA SER A 73 15.39 16.90 -0.15
C SER A 73 14.91 15.61 -0.82
N ALA A 74 15.38 14.45 -0.34
CA ALA A 74 14.96 13.14 -0.85
C ALA A 74 13.59 12.71 -0.29
N PHE A 75 13.22 13.20 0.90
CA PHE A 75 11.96 12.88 1.57
C PHE A 75 10.74 13.15 0.69
N ASN A 76 10.70 14.29 -0.01
CA ASN A 76 9.54 14.67 -0.84
C ASN A 76 9.34 13.77 -2.07
N GLU A 77 10.41 13.32 -2.71
CA GLU A 77 10.32 12.42 -3.87
C GLU A 77 9.93 11.01 -3.45
N MET A 78 10.53 10.51 -2.36
CA MET A 78 10.21 9.20 -1.81
C MET A 78 8.77 9.14 -1.28
N ARG A 79 8.28 10.22 -0.62
CA ARG A 79 6.88 10.34 -0.19
C ARG A 79 5.92 10.22 -1.37
N LYS A 80 6.17 10.96 -2.46
CA LYS A 80 5.34 10.88 -3.68
C LYS A 80 5.34 9.47 -4.28
N GLY A 81 6.50 8.80 -4.28
CA GLY A 81 6.61 7.41 -4.72
C GLY A 81 5.76 6.46 -3.87
N ALA A 82 5.81 6.62 -2.54
CA ALA A 82 5.03 5.82 -1.60
C ALA A 82 3.52 6.08 -1.73
N GLU A 83 3.11 7.34 -1.86
CA GLU A 83 1.71 7.74 -2.11
C GLU A 83 1.18 7.12 -3.41
N LYS A 84 1.95 7.20 -4.50
CA LYS A 84 1.56 6.59 -5.77
C LYS A 84 1.42 5.06 -5.64
N ALA A 85 2.35 4.40 -4.93
CA ALA A 85 2.26 2.97 -4.70
C ALA A 85 1.00 2.58 -3.93
N LEU A 86 0.63 3.34 -2.89
CA LEU A 86 -0.62 3.13 -2.15
C LEU A 86 -1.87 3.36 -3.01
N ASP A 87 -1.85 4.36 -3.90
CA ASP A 87 -2.96 4.60 -4.84
C ASP A 87 -3.10 3.46 -5.86
N ASP A 88 -1.99 3.01 -6.45
CA ASP A 88 -1.98 1.87 -7.38
C ASP A 88 -2.50 0.59 -6.69
N MET A 89 -2.12 0.37 -5.42
CA MET A 89 -2.66 -0.71 -4.59
C MET A 89 -4.18 -0.57 -4.43
N ASN A 90 -4.67 0.62 -4.03
CA ASN A 90 -6.09 0.94 -3.84
C ASN A 90 -6.92 0.56 -5.07
N GLU A 91 -6.44 0.91 -6.25
CA GLU A 91 -7.09 0.57 -7.51
C GLU A 91 -7.09 -0.94 -7.81
N ALA A 92 -5.98 -1.63 -7.54
CA ALA A 92 -5.90 -3.08 -7.69
C ALA A 92 -6.89 -3.81 -6.76
N LEU A 93 -7.04 -3.36 -5.51
CA LEU A 93 -8.01 -3.92 -4.56
C LEU A 93 -9.44 -3.67 -4.94
N LYS A 94 -9.77 -2.45 -5.42
CA LYS A 94 -11.11 -2.15 -5.92
C LYS A 94 -11.47 -3.07 -7.08
N LYS A 95 -10.56 -3.27 -8.03
CA LYS A 95 -10.74 -4.21 -9.15
C LYS A 95 -10.95 -5.62 -8.64
N ALA A 96 -10.10 -6.10 -7.74
CA ALA A 96 -10.26 -7.42 -7.13
C ALA A 96 -11.65 -7.55 -6.47
N ARG A 97 -12.05 -6.60 -5.62
CA ARG A 97 -13.37 -6.60 -4.96
C ARG A 97 -14.54 -6.57 -5.94
N SER A 98 -14.46 -5.84 -7.05
CA SER A 98 -15.53 -5.80 -8.06
C SER A 98 -15.72 -7.14 -8.79
N HIS A 99 -14.70 -7.98 -8.86
CA HIS A 99 -14.83 -9.35 -9.36
C HIS A 99 -15.52 -10.30 -8.36
N TYR A 100 -15.75 -9.85 -7.11
CA TYR A 100 -16.32 -10.64 -6.01
C TYR A 100 -17.69 -10.18 -5.51
N GLN A 101 -18.29 -9.18 -6.14
CA GLN A 101 -19.70 -8.80 -5.94
C GLN A 101 -20.56 -9.49 -7.01
#